data_AF-A0A109JWB9-F1
#
_entry.id   AF-A0A109JWB9-F1
#
_cell.length_a   1.000
_cell.length_b   1.000
_cell.length_c   1.000
_cell.angle_alpha   90.00
_cell.angle_beta   90.00
_cell.angle_gamma   90.00
#
_symmetry.space_group_name_H-M   'P 1'
#
loop_
_entity.id
_entity.type
_entity.pdbx_description
1 polymer ?
#
loop_
_entity_poly.entity_id
_entity_poly.type
_entity_poly.pdbx_seq_one_letter_code
_entity_poly.pdbx_strand_id
1 'polypeptide(L)' 'MYLGEIVEIGPRAAVFGNPQHDYTKKLMAAVPVPDPDRRRQKRMAVVEELKSPIRPVEYEAGRREYRS' A
#
# COMPACT_ATOMS: atom_id res chain seq x y z
N MET A 1 -8.82 -4.70 3.50
CA MET A 1 -9.74 -4.90 2.37
C MET A 1 -8.94 -4.83 1.07
N TYR A 2 -9.22 -5.72 0.12
CA TYR A 2 -8.62 -5.75 -1.21
C TYR A 2 -9.68 -6.19 -2.21
N LEU A 3 -9.79 -5.48 -3.34
CA LEU A 3 -10.76 -5.77 -4.41
C LEU A 3 -12.22 -5.98 -3.96
N GLY A 4 -12.70 -5.22 -2.98
CA GLY A 4 -14.09 -5.38 -2.50
C GLY A 4 -14.24 -6.33 -1.31
N GLU A 5 -13.18 -7.05 -0.92
CA GLU A 5 -13.28 -8.13 0.07
C GLU A 5 -12.44 -7.87 1.33
N ILE A 6 -12.96 -8.31 2.48
CA ILE A 6 -12.22 -8.31 3.74
C ILE A 6 -11.28 -9.51 3.76
N VAL A 7 -10.03 -9.26 3.40
CA VAL A 7 -8.99 -10.31 3.32
C VAL A 7 -8.29 -10.63 4.64
N GLU A 8 -8.39 -9.75 5.64
CA GLU A 8 -7.79 -9.97 6.96
C GLU A 8 -8.52 -9.14 8.02
N ILE A 9 -8.85 -9.77 9.16
CA ILE A 9 -9.52 -9.16 10.30
C ILE A 9 -9.06 -9.83 11.60
N GLY A 10 -8.83 -9.05 12.65
CA GLY A 10 -8.41 -9.56 13.95
C GLY A 10 -7.88 -8.48 14.89
N PRO A 11 -7.40 -8.86 16.09
CA PRO A 11 -6.78 -7.92 17.02
C PRO A 11 -5.60 -7.20 16.37
N ARG A 12 -5.44 -5.91 16.69
CA ARG A 12 -4.35 -5.06 16.15
C ARG A 12 -2.99 -5.75 16.27
N ALA A 13 -2.66 -6.29 17.44
CA ALA A 13 -1.37 -6.91 17.67
C ALA A 13 -1.09 -8.08 16.71
N ALA A 14 -2.10 -8.87 16.37
CA ALA A 14 -1.96 -9.98 15.43
C ALA A 14 -1.75 -9.50 14.00
N VAL A 15 -2.57 -8.57 13.52
CA VAL A 15 -2.50 -8.05 12.15
C VAL A 15 -1.19 -7.29 11.89
N PHE A 16 -0.68 -6.57 12.88
CA PHE A 16 0.59 -5.83 12.75
C PHE A 16 1.83 -6.69 13.03
N GLY A 17 1.73 -7.67 13.93
CA GLY A 17 2.87 -8.50 14.34
C GLY A 17 3.10 -9.73 13.47
N ASN A 18 2.03 -10.33 12.96
CA ASN A 18 2.08 -11.54 12.15
C ASN A 18 0.95 -11.57 11.09
N PRO A 19 0.94 -10.61 10.14
CA PRO A 19 -0.07 -10.58 9.08
C PRO A 19 -0.02 -11.87 8.26
N GLN A 20 -1.18 -12.50 8.07
CA GLN A 20 -1.26 -13.77 7.35
C GLN A 20 -1.45 -13.58 5.84
N HIS A 21 -2.22 -12.56 5.43
CA HIS A 21 -2.55 -12.36 4.03
C HIS A 21 -1.45 -11.58 3.29
N ASP A 22 -1.09 -12.02 2.08
CA ASP A 22 0.04 -11.44 1.33
C ASP A 22 -0.16 -9.96 0.99
N TYR A 23 -1.40 -9.56 0.68
CA TYR A 23 -1.76 -8.16 0.53
C TYR A 23 -1.43 -7.33 1.78
N THR A 24 -1.79 -7.81 2.97
CA THR A 24 -1.52 -7.12 4.24
C THR A 24 -0.01 -7.05 4.50
N LYS A 25 0.74 -8.13 4.23
CA LYS A 25 2.21 -8.13 4.32
C LYS A 25 2.84 -7.06 3.43
N LYS A 26 2.36 -6.93 2.18
CA LYS A 26 2.82 -5.89 1.24
C LYS A 26 2.55 -4.48 1.77
N LEU A 27 1.35 -4.23 2.33
CA LEU A 27 1.03 -2.94 2.97
C LEU A 27 1.97 -2.63 4.14
N MET A 28 2.26 -3.61 5.00
CA MET A 28 3.18 -3.42 6.12
C MET A 28 4.61 -3.13 5.65
N ALA A 29 5.09 -3.81 4.61
CA ALA A 29 6.42 -3.59 4.05
C ALA A 29 6.60 -2.17 3.46
N ALA A 30 5.53 -1.61 2.93
CA ALA A 30 5.49 -0.27 2.36
C ALA A 30 5.59 0.85 3.42
N VAL A 31 5.42 0.54 4.71
CA VAL A 31 5.52 1.54 5.78
C VAL A 31 6.95 2.10 5.83
N PRO A 32 7.12 3.44 5.69
CA PRO A 32 8.42 4.07 5.75
C PRO A 32 8.97 4.04 7.17
N VAL A 33 10.27 3.83 7.30
CA VAL A 33 10.97 3.96 8.59
C VAL A 33 11.17 5.45 8.85
N PRO A 34 10.71 6.01 9.99
CA PRO A 34 10.82 7.44 10.31
C PRO A 34 12.23 7.86 10.76
N ASP A 35 13.25 7.17 10.30
CA ASP A 35 14.65 7.49 10.53
C ASP A 35 15.19 8.23 9.28
N PRO A 36 15.58 9.51 9.39
CA PRO A 36 16.06 10.31 8.26
C PRO A 36 17.31 9.72 7.61
N ASP A 37 18.19 9.06 8.38
CA ASP A 37 19.43 8.48 7.88
C ASP A 37 19.18 7.17 7.12
N ARG A 38 18.10 6.44 7.47
CA ARG A 38 17.66 5.21 6.77
C ARG A 38 16.70 5.47 5.61
N ARG A 39 16.25 6.71 5.42
CA ARG A 39 15.25 7.10 4.42
C ARG A 39 15.70 6.86 2.98
N ARG A 40 17.01 6.86 2.70
CA ARG A 40 17.56 6.67 1.34
C ARG A 40 17.49 5.23 0.82
N GLN A 41 17.36 4.21 1.67
CA GLN A 41 17.46 2.80 1.24
C GLN A 41 16.14 2.19 0.73
N LYS A 42 14.97 2.75 1.07
CA LYS A 42 13.66 2.11 0.83
C LYS A 42 12.87 2.60 -0.39
N ARG A 43 13.48 3.36 -1.31
CA ARG A 43 12.78 3.83 -2.53
C ARG A 43 12.50 2.72 -3.56
N MET A 44 12.99 1.50 -3.36
CA MET A 44 12.90 0.41 -4.35
C MET A 44 11.91 -0.71 -4.00
N ALA A 45 11.01 -0.51 -3.03
CA ALA A 45 9.81 -1.34 -3.01
C ALA A 45 8.93 -0.87 -4.18
N VAL A 46 9.12 -1.48 -5.34
CA VAL A 46 8.20 -1.41 -6.47
C VAL A 46 6.84 -1.78 -5.92
N VAL A 47 6.02 -0.77 -5.65
CA VAL A 47 4.58 -0.95 -5.46
C VAL A 47 4.10 -1.34 -6.85
N GLU A 48 4.15 -2.62 -7.20
CA GLU A 48 3.34 -3.13 -8.31
C GLU A 48 1.94 -2.57 -8.07
N GLU A 49 1.43 -1.81 -9.05
CA GLU A 49 0.18 -1.10 -8.93
C GLU A 49 -0.88 -1.98 -8.26
N LEU A 50 -1.33 -1.57 -7.08
CA LEU A 50 -2.50 -2.17 -6.47
C LEU A 50 -3.63 -2.00 -7.48
N LYS A 51 -4.16 -3.12 -7.96
CA LYS A 51 -5.34 -3.11 -8.83
C LYS A 51 -6.47 -2.41 -8.08
N SER A 52 -6.91 -1.29 -8.64
CA SER A 52 -7.99 -0.51 -8.04
C SER A 52 -9.31 -1.23 -8.25
N PRO A 53 -10.11 -1.47 -7.19
CA PRO A 53 -11.49 -1.98 -7.37
C PRO A 53 -12.42 -0.95 -8.00
N ILE A 54 -12.04 0.32 -8.00
CA ILE A 54 -12.89 1.45 -8.41
C ILE A 54 -12.48 1.97 -9.78
N ARG A 55 -11.21 1.83 -10.16
CA ARG A 55 -10.68 2.35 -11.42
C ARG A 55 -10.40 1.19 -12.37
N PRO A 56 -10.91 1.22 -13.60
CA PRO A 56 -10.58 0.21 -14.60
C PRO A 56 -9.07 0.25 -14.89
N VAL A 57 -8.54 -0.88 -15.40
CA VAL A 57 -7.12 -1.04 -15.72
C VAL A 57 -6.61 0.04 -16.69
N GLU A 58 -7.51 0.61 -17.50
CA GLU A 58 -7.26 1.65 -18.50
C GLU A 58 -7.37 3.08 -17.94
N TYR A 59 -7.43 3.27 -16.62
CA TYR A 59 -7.59 4.60 -16.03
C TYR A 59 -6.32 5.45 -16.19
N GLU A 60 -6.33 6.40 -17.12
CA GLU A 60 -5.34 7.47 -17.18
C GLU A 60 -5.67 8.58 -16.17
N ALA A 61 -4.80 8.79 -15.18
CA ALA A 61 -4.96 9.87 -14.22
C ALA A 61 -4.70 11.21 -14.93
N GLY A 62 -5.78 11.90 -15.31
CA GLY A 62 -5.71 13.23 -15.92
C GLY A 62 -4.82 14.19 -15.11
N ARG A 63 -3.92 14.89 -15.82
CA ARG A 63 -2.93 15.81 -15.24
C ARG A 63 -3.64 16.83 -14.34
N ARG A 64 -3.37 16.80 -13.03
CA ARG A 64 -3.92 17.77 -12.09
C ARG A 64 -3.20 19.10 -12.26
N GLU A 65 -3.81 20.02 -12.99
CA GLU A 65 -3.39 21.41 -13.00
C GLU A 65 -3.85 22.06 -11.69
N TYR A 66 -2.93 22.12 -10.71
CA TYR A 66 -3.13 22.95 -9.54
C TYR A 66 -2.92 24.40 -9.96
N ARG A 67 -4.01 25.17 -10.02
CA ARG A 67 -3.94 26.62 -10.18
C ARG A 67 -3.46 27.22 -8.87
N SER A 68 -2.27 27.81 -8.87
CA SER A 68 -1.72 28.63 -7.77
C SER A 68 -2.39 29.99 -7.72
#